data_AF-A0A504Z0V0-F1
#
_entry.id   AF-A0A504Z0V0-F1
#
_cell.length_a   1.000
_cell.length_b   1.000
_cell.length_c   1.000
_cell.angle_alpha   90.00
_cell.angle_beta   90.00
_cell.angle_gamma   90.00
#
_symmetry.space_group_name_H-M   'P 1'
#
loop_
_entity.id
_entity.type
_entity.pdbx_description
1 polymer ?
#
loop_
_entity_poly.entity_id
_entity_poly.type
_entity_poly.pdbx_seq_one_letter_code
_entity_poly.pdbx_strand_id
1 'polypeptide(L)'
;MPRPSSAQTEPDEGTDVILLEEYERLQHQLRIIQNERQKQTEETNVKMGKYNHEIGMLEAENGELQTWLALINSDQNRKKDMDAIETLKKIISNQDALKNQIEEVKRYNERLDADMKKYEKMIAEKQRERKKQLKLEAEAGELKWQLERKTSTMETSLHTKTAKFCDTLAQNEELKNEIENLRNQRKNYLILHKRLSEKLDELNKRKAKITQLATAAYDQRDDAKNKRMALAEKNEKDNAAYEAEVRELKRLIDHDEQLYKFMTTKSNERLEWKREAEKRRQKHGVDGEIARKQQRKKIEEFVQAMNRIREITDADDIDTVLRIYRRKEEDNFTIFNYVTELNNQIEDLNEDIAKLEKSMKECTLSKEKIEAGKFDIMRHFERRMNTDKEAADADELRAAQIHKIIDQVKSQVKNLVIKLGCDVTKILERVGSEGEDVTEANLMLYLRLLEQRVDELLSIKCFSMDKSHTDGDRTEDMKGGFSLSLLNVPKYSKDLVTSLPSLTDEEEDYGDGQHAAVRPLSQMELIHRVTKELQKQDGVLELCTQRSSSRGQTEPRKTKK
;
A
#
# COMPACT_ATOMS: atom_id res chain seq x y z
N MET A 1 185.03 -17.62 -60.62
CA MET A 1 186.04 -17.76 -59.56
C MET A 1 185.92 -19.16 -58.99
N PRO A 2 187.01 -19.87 -58.63
CA PRO A 2 188.44 -19.55 -58.75
C PRO A 2 189.17 -20.35 -59.86
N ARG A 3 190.53 -20.42 -59.79
CA ARG A 3 191.54 -21.12 -60.63
C ARG A 3 192.23 -22.23 -59.75
N PRO A 4 193.36 -22.96 -60.08
CA PRO A 4 194.37 -22.96 -61.18
C PRO A 4 194.48 -24.33 -61.94
N SER A 5 195.30 -24.59 -62.99
CA SER A 5 196.80 -24.61 -63.16
C SER A 5 197.53 -25.60 -62.20
N SER A 6 198.64 -26.28 -62.55
CA SER A 6 199.56 -26.21 -63.72
C SER A 6 200.55 -27.41 -63.75
N ALA A 7 201.26 -27.64 -64.88
CA ALA A 7 202.65 -28.19 -64.98
C ALA A 7 202.92 -29.65 -64.48
N GLN A 8 204.01 -30.40 -64.76
CA GLN A 8 205.17 -30.48 -65.71
C GLN A 8 205.89 -31.86 -65.41
N THR A 9 206.88 -32.47 -66.11
CA THR A 9 207.79 -32.20 -67.28
C THR A 9 208.39 -33.55 -67.79
N GLU A 10 209.13 -33.55 -68.92
CA GLU A 10 210.39 -34.27 -69.28
C GLU A 10 210.84 -35.61 -68.59
N PRO A 11 211.66 -36.48 -69.24
CA PRO A 11 211.81 -36.73 -70.69
C PRO A 11 212.06 -38.24 -71.09
N ASP A 12 212.22 -38.43 -72.41
CA ASP A 12 213.02 -39.47 -73.11
C ASP A 12 212.43 -40.87 -73.42
N GLU A 13 212.99 -41.51 -74.45
CA GLU A 13 212.37 -42.48 -75.37
C GLU A 13 211.95 -43.87 -74.82
N GLY A 14 210.87 -44.46 -75.39
CA GLY A 14 210.46 -45.85 -75.13
C GLY A 14 209.01 -46.25 -75.47
N THR A 15 208.47 -45.91 -76.64
CA THR A 15 207.05 -46.17 -76.99
C THR A 15 206.77 -47.58 -77.52
N ASP A 16 205.60 -48.15 -77.16
CA ASP A 16 204.54 -48.61 -78.09
C ASP A 16 203.49 -49.56 -77.47
N VAL A 17 203.79 -50.25 -76.36
CA VAL A 17 202.98 -51.42 -75.91
C VAL A 17 201.72 -51.09 -75.09
N ILE A 18 201.67 -49.95 -74.38
CA ILE A 18 200.68 -49.70 -73.32
C ILE A 18 199.29 -49.24 -73.85
N LEU A 19 199.21 -48.76 -75.09
CA LEU A 19 198.02 -48.03 -75.58
C LEU A 19 196.75 -48.88 -75.83
N LEU A 20 196.85 -50.21 -75.83
CA LEU A 20 195.76 -51.11 -76.24
C LEU A 20 194.78 -51.48 -75.11
N GLU A 21 195.26 -51.67 -73.87
CA GLU A 21 194.41 -52.19 -72.78
C GLU A 21 193.42 -51.14 -72.22
N GLU A 22 193.73 -49.85 -72.29
CA GLU A 22 192.81 -48.80 -71.83
C GLU A 22 191.57 -48.64 -72.73
N TYR A 23 191.70 -48.96 -74.02
CA TYR A 23 190.64 -48.80 -75.01
C TYR A 23 189.42 -49.69 -74.72
N GLU A 24 189.64 -50.96 -74.37
CA GLU A 24 188.56 -51.92 -74.11
C GLU A 24 187.76 -51.56 -72.84
N ARG A 25 188.43 -51.05 -71.80
CA ARG A 25 187.79 -50.62 -70.54
C ARG A 25 186.80 -49.48 -70.75
N LEU A 26 187.20 -48.46 -71.52
CA LEU A 26 186.36 -47.31 -71.83
C LEU A 26 185.12 -47.70 -72.65
N GLN A 27 185.27 -48.68 -73.56
CA GLN A 27 184.16 -49.14 -74.40
C GLN A 27 183.06 -49.87 -73.57
N HIS A 28 183.43 -50.55 -72.48
CA HIS A 28 182.47 -51.21 -71.60
C HIS A 28 181.63 -50.23 -70.77
N GLN A 29 182.26 -49.20 -70.17
CA GLN A 29 181.54 -48.21 -69.35
C GLN A 29 180.52 -47.40 -70.16
N LEU A 30 180.83 -47.02 -71.40
CA LEU A 30 179.89 -46.31 -72.28
C LEU A 30 178.58 -47.08 -72.50
N ARG A 31 178.66 -48.41 -72.65
CA ARG A 31 177.49 -49.27 -72.88
C ARG A 31 176.55 -49.33 -71.68
N ILE A 32 177.09 -49.37 -70.45
CA ILE A 32 176.28 -49.37 -69.23
C ILE A 32 175.53 -48.04 -69.09
N ILE A 33 176.24 -46.91 -69.26
CA ILE A 33 175.67 -45.57 -69.14
C ILE A 33 174.58 -45.30 -70.20
N GLN A 34 174.73 -45.83 -71.43
CA GLN A 34 173.66 -45.75 -72.44
C GLN A 34 172.42 -46.54 -72.04
N ASN A 35 172.56 -47.76 -71.52
CA ASN A 35 171.44 -48.60 -71.10
C ASN A 35 170.69 -48.00 -69.90
N GLU A 36 171.40 -47.49 -68.90
CA GLU A 36 170.77 -46.81 -67.75
C GLU A 36 170.03 -45.53 -68.17
N ARG A 37 170.63 -44.74 -69.09
CA ARG A 37 169.98 -43.56 -69.65
C ARG A 37 168.72 -43.92 -70.45
N GLN A 38 168.74 -44.98 -71.26
CA GLN A 38 167.54 -45.46 -71.96
C GLN A 38 166.45 -45.86 -70.96
N LYS A 39 166.77 -46.70 -69.98
CA LYS A 39 165.81 -47.14 -68.95
C LYS A 39 165.19 -45.96 -68.20
N GLN A 40 165.99 -44.96 -67.82
CA GLN A 40 165.45 -43.75 -67.19
C GLN A 40 164.50 -42.97 -68.12
N THR A 41 164.83 -42.83 -69.41
CA THR A 41 163.93 -42.18 -70.37
C THR A 41 162.66 -42.98 -70.67
N GLU A 42 162.71 -44.32 -70.61
CA GLU A 42 161.51 -45.16 -70.72
C GLU A 42 160.65 -45.06 -69.48
N GLU A 43 161.24 -45.09 -68.28
CA GLU A 43 160.51 -44.88 -67.03
C GLU A 43 159.86 -43.49 -66.94
N THR A 44 160.52 -42.42 -67.40
CA THR A 44 159.90 -41.09 -67.44
C THR A 44 158.82 -41.01 -68.51
N ASN A 45 159.02 -41.59 -69.70
CA ASN A 45 158.00 -41.62 -70.75
C ASN A 45 156.76 -42.42 -70.33
N VAL A 46 156.90 -43.54 -69.61
CA VAL A 46 155.76 -44.31 -69.08
C VAL A 46 155.04 -43.54 -67.96
N LYS A 47 155.77 -42.82 -67.10
CA LYS A 47 155.16 -41.94 -66.07
C LYS A 47 154.42 -40.76 -66.72
N MET A 48 155.00 -40.10 -67.72
CA MET A 48 154.35 -39.05 -68.53
C MET A 48 153.14 -39.58 -69.29
N GLY A 49 153.20 -40.79 -69.86
CA GLY A 49 152.07 -41.41 -70.54
C GLY A 49 150.88 -41.65 -69.59
N LYS A 50 151.15 -42.06 -68.34
CA LYS A 50 150.11 -42.20 -67.30
C LYS A 50 149.53 -40.84 -66.90
N TYR A 51 150.38 -39.85 -66.59
CA TYR A 51 149.91 -38.51 -66.23
C TYR A 51 149.11 -37.85 -67.36
N ASN A 52 149.54 -37.98 -68.62
CA ASN A 52 148.79 -37.45 -69.77
C ASN A 52 147.45 -38.18 -69.98
N HIS A 53 147.38 -39.50 -69.72
CA HIS A 53 146.13 -40.25 -69.79
C HIS A 53 145.16 -39.86 -68.67
N GLU A 54 145.65 -39.69 -67.44
CA GLU A 54 144.85 -39.28 -66.28
C GLU A 54 144.41 -37.81 -66.37
N ILE A 55 145.25 -36.92 -66.90
CA ILE A 55 144.85 -35.56 -67.32
C ILE A 55 143.76 -35.63 -68.38
N GLY A 56 143.92 -36.44 -69.43
CA GLY A 56 142.88 -36.59 -70.47
C GLY A 56 141.55 -37.14 -69.95
N MET A 57 141.58 -38.03 -68.97
CA MET A 57 140.37 -38.51 -68.26
C MET A 57 139.72 -37.40 -67.43
N LEU A 58 140.51 -36.62 -66.68
CA LEU A 58 140.01 -35.49 -65.88
C LEU A 58 139.54 -34.32 -66.76
N GLU A 59 140.14 -34.10 -67.93
CA GLU A 59 139.68 -33.13 -68.92
C GLU A 59 138.36 -33.57 -69.57
N ALA A 60 138.18 -34.88 -69.82
CA ALA A 60 136.91 -35.44 -70.28
C ALA A 60 135.82 -35.32 -69.21
N GLU A 61 136.09 -35.70 -67.96
CA GLU A 61 135.14 -35.58 -66.84
C GLU A 61 134.79 -34.11 -66.54
N ASN A 62 135.78 -33.20 -66.57
CA ASN A 62 135.56 -31.77 -66.45
C ASN A 62 134.73 -31.22 -67.64
N GLY A 63 134.96 -31.73 -68.85
CA GLY A 63 134.14 -31.45 -70.02
C GLY A 63 132.68 -31.90 -69.83
N GLU A 64 132.46 -33.14 -69.39
CA GLU A 64 131.13 -33.65 -69.06
C GLU A 64 130.46 -32.82 -67.96
N LEU A 65 131.13 -32.57 -66.83
CA LEU A 65 130.62 -31.74 -65.72
C LEU A 65 130.31 -30.31 -66.17
N GLN A 66 131.10 -29.72 -67.07
CA GLN A 66 130.77 -28.44 -67.69
C GLN A 66 129.54 -28.52 -68.58
N THR A 67 129.34 -29.60 -69.36
CA THR A 67 128.08 -29.78 -70.11
C THR A 67 126.88 -29.98 -69.18
N TRP A 68 126.99 -30.75 -68.10
CA TRP A 68 125.93 -30.89 -67.09
C TRP A 68 125.60 -29.56 -66.42
N LEU A 69 126.61 -28.79 -66.01
CA LEU A 69 126.44 -27.45 -65.44
C LEU A 69 125.83 -26.46 -66.44
N ALA A 70 126.19 -26.54 -67.73
CA ALA A 70 125.61 -25.72 -68.80
C ALA A 70 124.18 -26.13 -69.16
N LEU A 71 123.82 -27.41 -68.98
CA LEU A 71 122.47 -27.94 -69.24
C LEU A 71 121.53 -27.65 -68.06
N ILE A 72 122.03 -27.67 -66.83
CA ILE A 72 121.31 -27.21 -65.62
C ILE A 72 121.15 -25.68 -65.63
N ASN A 73 122.22 -24.92 -65.88
CA ASN A 73 122.14 -23.46 -66.00
C ASN A 73 121.61 -22.98 -67.36
N SER A 74 121.21 -23.88 -68.26
CA SER A 74 120.62 -23.54 -69.55
C SER A 74 119.41 -22.64 -69.34
N ASP A 75 119.31 -21.58 -70.15
CA ASP A 75 118.15 -20.69 -70.15
C ASP A 75 116.83 -21.46 -70.32
N GLN A 76 116.86 -22.60 -71.01
CA GLN A 76 115.68 -23.47 -71.19
C GLN A 76 115.19 -24.08 -69.87
N ASN A 77 116.09 -24.45 -68.96
CA ASN A 77 115.74 -25.03 -67.66
C ASN A 77 115.52 -23.94 -66.61
N ARG A 78 116.35 -22.90 -66.58
CA ARG A 78 116.11 -21.71 -65.74
C ARG A 78 114.76 -21.05 -66.00
N LYS A 79 114.27 -21.05 -67.25
CA LYS A 79 112.89 -20.61 -67.58
C LYS A 79 111.85 -21.54 -66.97
N LYS A 80 111.94 -22.86 -67.17
CA LYS A 80 111.01 -23.83 -66.53
C LYS A 80 110.97 -23.69 -65.01
N ASP A 81 112.11 -23.48 -64.36
CA ASP A 81 112.18 -23.30 -62.90
C ASP A 81 111.51 -21.98 -62.48
N MET A 82 111.69 -20.90 -63.24
CA MET A 82 110.96 -19.64 -63.02
C MET A 82 109.45 -19.79 -63.28
N ASP A 83 109.04 -20.51 -64.33
CA ASP A 83 107.65 -20.82 -64.64
C ASP A 83 107.01 -21.68 -63.54
N ALA A 84 107.76 -22.64 -62.98
CA ALA A 84 107.36 -23.46 -61.84
C ALA A 84 107.24 -22.63 -60.56
N ILE A 85 108.18 -21.72 -60.29
CA ILE A 85 108.12 -20.79 -59.16
C ILE A 85 106.94 -19.81 -59.33
N GLU A 86 106.65 -19.32 -60.54
CA GLU A 86 105.55 -18.39 -60.78
C GLU A 86 104.18 -19.09 -60.69
N THR A 87 104.05 -20.32 -61.20
CA THR A 87 102.85 -21.14 -61.01
C THR A 87 102.64 -21.54 -59.54
N LEU A 88 103.69 -21.89 -58.80
CA LEU A 88 103.61 -22.10 -57.35
C LEU A 88 103.20 -20.83 -56.60
N LYS A 89 103.76 -19.66 -56.95
CA LYS A 89 103.33 -18.36 -56.37
C LYS A 89 101.85 -18.07 -56.66
N LYS A 90 101.37 -18.33 -57.87
CA LYS A 90 99.95 -18.21 -58.24
C LYS A 90 99.08 -19.18 -57.44
N ILE A 91 99.51 -20.43 -57.26
CA ILE A 91 98.79 -21.42 -56.45
C ILE A 91 98.72 -21.01 -54.98
N ILE A 92 99.82 -20.54 -54.38
CA ILE A 92 99.86 -20.05 -52.99
C ILE A 92 98.96 -18.82 -52.83
N SER A 93 99.06 -17.84 -53.73
CA SER A 93 98.21 -16.65 -53.69
C SER A 93 96.72 -16.99 -53.85
N ASN A 94 96.38 -17.97 -54.69
CA ASN A 94 95.01 -18.49 -54.81
C ASN A 94 94.58 -19.26 -53.55
N GLN A 95 95.47 -20.03 -52.94
CA GLN A 95 95.20 -20.76 -51.70
C GLN A 95 94.90 -19.78 -50.55
N ASP A 96 95.66 -18.70 -50.43
CA ASP A 96 95.46 -17.68 -49.40
C ASP A 96 94.21 -16.83 -49.67
N ALA A 97 93.90 -16.52 -50.93
CA ALA A 97 92.61 -15.92 -51.31
C ALA A 97 91.41 -16.82 -50.93
N LEU A 98 91.51 -18.13 -51.17
CA LEU A 98 90.48 -19.10 -50.78
C LEU A 98 90.39 -19.27 -49.25
N LYS A 99 91.51 -19.25 -48.51
CA LYS A 99 91.49 -19.22 -47.03
C LYS A 99 90.73 -17.99 -46.52
N ASN A 100 91.02 -16.82 -47.07
CA ASN A 100 90.35 -15.57 -46.68
C ASN A 100 88.84 -15.64 -46.96
N GLN A 101 88.41 -16.12 -48.12
CA GLN A 101 86.99 -16.33 -48.44
C GLN A 101 86.33 -17.35 -47.49
N ILE A 102 87.01 -18.43 -47.14
CA ILE A 102 86.53 -19.41 -46.15
C ILE A 102 86.40 -18.78 -44.76
N GLU A 103 87.31 -17.90 -44.35
CA GLU A 103 87.19 -17.14 -43.10
C GLU A 103 86.05 -16.12 -43.13
N GLU A 104 85.84 -15.40 -44.23
CA GLU A 104 84.71 -14.48 -44.40
C GLU A 104 83.37 -15.21 -44.30
N VAL A 105 83.25 -16.37 -44.96
CA VAL A 105 82.06 -17.24 -44.88
C VAL A 105 81.88 -17.83 -43.49
N LYS A 106 82.95 -18.25 -42.79
CA LYS A 106 82.87 -18.67 -41.38
C LYS A 106 82.36 -17.55 -40.48
N ARG A 107 82.96 -16.36 -40.56
CA ARG A 107 82.54 -15.17 -39.80
C ARG A 107 81.10 -14.75 -40.17
N TYR A 108 80.63 -15.02 -41.38
CA TYR A 108 79.24 -14.80 -41.78
C TYR A 108 78.29 -15.84 -41.14
N ASN A 109 78.63 -17.12 -41.20
CA ASN A 109 77.86 -18.19 -40.54
C ASN A 109 77.83 -18.01 -39.01
N GLU A 110 78.93 -17.62 -38.37
CA GLU A 110 78.97 -17.30 -36.93
C GLU A 110 78.02 -16.15 -36.55
N ARG A 111 77.86 -15.16 -37.43
CA ARG A 111 76.88 -14.08 -37.27
C ARG A 111 75.45 -14.58 -37.46
N LEU A 112 75.18 -15.37 -38.51
CA LEU A 112 73.87 -15.99 -38.72
C LEU A 112 73.47 -16.92 -37.57
N ASP A 113 74.38 -17.74 -37.05
CA ASP A 113 74.17 -18.59 -35.89
C ASP A 113 73.87 -17.77 -34.63
N ALA A 114 74.57 -16.65 -34.44
CA ALA A 114 74.31 -15.74 -33.32
C ALA A 114 72.93 -15.07 -33.44
N ASP A 115 72.52 -14.68 -34.65
CA ASP A 115 71.20 -14.09 -34.89
C ASP A 115 70.07 -15.12 -34.82
N MET A 116 70.28 -16.34 -35.32
CA MET A 116 69.35 -17.47 -35.17
C MET A 116 69.11 -17.75 -33.68
N LYS A 117 70.17 -17.81 -32.86
CA LYS A 117 70.08 -17.95 -31.39
C LYS A 117 69.40 -16.76 -30.70
N LYS A 118 69.37 -15.56 -31.29
CA LYS A 118 68.55 -14.44 -30.78
C LYS A 118 67.08 -14.67 -31.12
N TYR A 119 66.76 -15.00 -32.37
CA TYR A 119 65.38 -15.23 -32.80
C TYR A 119 64.75 -16.45 -32.09
N GLU A 120 65.48 -17.54 -31.89
CA GLU A 120 65.04 -18.68 -31.08
C GLU A 120 64.66 -18.27 -29.65
N LYS A 121 65.48 -17.43 -28.99
CA LYS A 121 65.17 -16.90 -27.65
C LYS A 121 63.91 -16.03 -27.68
N MET A 122 63.81 -15.10 -28.61
CA MET A 122 62.62 -14.24 -28.76
C MET A 122 61.34 -15.06 -29.02
N ILE A 123 61.42 -16.12 -29.84
CA ILE A 123 60.31 -17.05 -30.09
C ILE A 123 59.96 -17.82 -28.81
N ALA A 124 60.96 -18.33 -28.08
CA ALA A 124 60.75 -19.05 -26.82
C ALA A 124 60.23 -18.16 -25.68
N GLU A 125 60.49 -16.86 -25.73
CA GLU A 125 59.93 -15.85 -24.83
C GLU A 125 58.47 -15.53 -25.22
N LYS A 126 58.20 -15.21 -26.49
CA LYS A 126 56.83 -14.97 -26.98
C LYS A 126 55.91 -16.19 -26.82
N GLN A 127 56.43 -17.41 -26.93
CA GLN A 127 55.69 -18.63 -26.60
C GLN A 127 55.42 -18.78 -25.10
N ARG A 128 56.34 -18.37 -24.20
CA ARG A 128 56.09 -18.34 -22.75
C ARG A 128 55.06 -17.27 -22.38
N GLU A 129 55.14 -16.08 -22.97
CA GLU A 129 54.15 -15.02 -22.80
C GLU A 129 52.76 -15.50 -23.24
N ARG A 130 52.62 -16.03 -24.47
CA ARG A 130 51.33 -16.54 -24.96
C ARG A 130 50.78 -17.68 -24.10
N LYS A 131 51.63 -18.56 -23.56
CA LYS A 131 51.23 -19.61 -22.60
C LYS A 131 50.80 -19.06 -21.23
N LYS A 132 51.34 -17.92 -20.78
CA LYS A 132 50.85 -17.21 -19.58
C LYS A 132 49.51 -16.53 -19.86
N GLN A 133 49.38 -15.85 -21.01
CA GLN A 133 48.15 -15.18 -21.45
C GLN A 133 46.98 -16.16 -21.55
N LEU A 134 47.16 -17.30 -22.23
CA LEU A 134 46.12 -18.33 -22.36
C LEU A 134 45.68 -18.93 -21.01
N LYS A 135 46.56 -18.98 -20.00
CA LYS A 135 46.18 -19.39 -18.64
C LYS A 135 45.35 -18.32 -17.94
N LEU A 136 45.83 -17.08 -17.94
CA LEU A 136 45.10 -15.94 -17.37
C LEU A 136 43.74 -15.72 -18.03
N GLU A 137 43.63 -15.95 -19.34
CA GLU A 137 42.39 -15.86 -20.10
C GLU A 137 41.41 -16.99 -19.75
N ALA A 138 41.90 -18.22 -19.56
CA ALA A 138 41.09 -19.34 -19.08
C ALA A 138 40.63 -19.16 -17.61
N GLU A 139 41.53 -18.70 -16.74
CA GLU A 139 41.25 -18.40 -15.33
C GLU A 139 40.24 -17.23 -15.20
N ALA A 140 40.38 -16.19 -16.01
CA ALA A 140 39.42 -15.09 -16.09
C ALA A 140 38.08 -15.52 -16.71
N GLY A 141 38.09 -16.44 -17.68
CA GLY A 141 36.89 -17.04 -18.28
C GLY A 141 36.08 -17.86 -17.28
N GLU A 142 36.75 -18.70 -16.48
CA GLU A 142 36.14 -19.48 -15.39
C GLU A 142 35.58 -18.56 -14.29
N LEU A 143 36.36 -17.55 -13.85
CA LEU A 143 35.88 -16.54 -12.89
C LEU A 143 34.66 -15.78 -13.42
N LYS A 144 34.66 -15.40 -14.69
CA LYS A 144 33.51 -14.76 -15.36
C LYS A 144 32.30 -15.69 -15.38
N TRP A 145 32.45 -16.96 -15.78
CA TRP A 145 31.36 -17.94 -15.80
C TRP A 145 30.78 -18.18 -14.40
N GLN A 146 31.63 -18.28 -13.37
CA GLN A 146 31.19 -18.40 -11.99
C GLN A 146 30.44 -17.14 -11.50
N LEU A 147 30.87 -15.94 -11.91
CA LEU A 147 30.15 -14.71 -11.63
C LEU A 147 28.80 -14.67 -12.34
N GLU A 148 28.73 -14.94 -13.64
CA GLU A 148 27.49 -14.99 -14.42
C GLU A 148 26.50 -16.02 -13.85
N ARG A 149 26.98 -17.21 -13.45
CA ARG A 149 26.16 -18.24 -12.81
C ARG A 149 25.68 -17.84 -11.41
N LYS A 150 26.50 -17.13 -10.62
CA LYS A 150 26.07 -16.54 -9.33
C LYS A 150 25.01 -15.45 -9.55
N THR A 151 25.23 -14.55 -10.51
CA THR A 151 24.27 -13.50 -10.88
C THR A 151 22.94 -14.10 -11.29
N SER A 152 22.91 -15.05 -12.23
CA SER A 152 21.69 -15.74 -12.67
C SER A 152 20.97 -16.49 -11.53
N THR A 153 21.72 -17.05 -10.58
CA THR A 153 21.14 -17.67 -9.37
C THR A 153 20.53 -16.62 -8.43
N MET A 154 21.17 -15.46 -8.27
CA MET A 154 20.67 -14.34 -7.47
C MET A 154 19.46 -13.65 -8.12
N GLU A 155 19.45 -13.49 -9.44
CA GLU A 155 18.31 -13.01 -10.23
C GLU A 155 17.12 -13.97 -10.10
N THR A 156 17.34 -15.28 -10.28
CA THR A 156 16.29 -16.29 -10.07
C THR A 156 15.76 -16.25 -8.64
N SER A 157 16.65 -16.14 -7.64
CA SER A 157 16.28 -15.98 -6.24
C SER A 157 15.41 -14.72 -6.04
N LEU A 158 15.85 -13.57 -6.57
CA LEU A 158 15.12 -12.30 -6.52
C LEU A 158 13.73 -12.43 -7.17
N HIS A 159 13.63 -12.98 -8.38
CA HIS A 159 12.35 -13.21 -9.06
C HIS A 159 11.41 -14.11 -8.22
N THR A 160 11.90 -15.19 -7.61
CA THR A 160 11.06 -16.04 -6.73
C THR A 160 10.67 -15.36 -5.42
N LYS A 161 11.43 -14.37 -4.94
CA LYS A 161 11.08 -13.54 -3.78
C LYS A 161 10.06 -12.47 -4.16
N THR A 162 10.23 -11.80 -5.30
CA THR A 162 9.28 -10.81 -5.83
C THR A 162 7.95 -11.46 -6.18
N ALA A 163 7.94 -12.64 -6.82
CA ALA A 163 6.72 -13.39 -7.08
C ALA A 163 5.96 -13.69 -5.78
N LYS A 164 6.63 -14.27 -4.78
CA LYS A 164 6.03 -14.54 -3.45
C LYS A 164 5.55 -13.28 -2.74
N PHE A 165 6.22 -12.14 -2.93
CA PHE A 165 5.76 -10.86 -2.41
C PHE A 165 4.46 -10.41 -3.10
N CYS A 166 4.39 -10.50 -4.42
CA CYS A 166 3.16 -10.27 -5.18
C CYS A 166 2.02 -11.23 -4.77
N ASP A 167 2.30 -12.52 -4.58
CA ASP A 167 1.33 -13.51 -4.09
C ASP A 167 0.78 -13.09 -2.72
N THR A 168 1.66 -12.67 -1.78
CA THR A 168 1.22 -12.19 -0.46
C THR A 168 0.49 -10.84 -0.50
N LEU A 169 0.75 -9.99 -1.49
CA LEU A 169 -0.03 -8.76 -1.70
C LEU A 169 -1.43 -9.07 -2.23
N ALA A 170 -1.56 -9.98 -3.19
CA ALA A 170 -2.86 -10.42 -3.71
C ALA A 170 -3.72 -11.04 -2.59
N GLN A 171 -3.15 -11.96 -1.79
CA GLN A 171 -3.82 -12.52 -0.61
C GLN A 171 -4.19 -11.44 0.42
N ASN A 172 -3.37 -10.40 0.59
CA ASN A 172 -3.67 -9.29 1.48
C ASN A 172 -4.84 -8.42 0.96
N GLU A 173 -4.99 -8.31 -0.37
CA GLU A 173 -6.10 -7.63 -1.03
C GLU A 173 -7.40 -8.44 -0.97
N GLU A 174 -7.33 -9.76 -1.21
CA GLU A 174 -8.44 -10.69 -0.99
C GLU A 174 -8.96 -10.61 0.46
N LEU A 175 -8.07 -10.66 1.45
CA LEU A 175 -8.43 -10.53 2.88
C LEU A 175 -8.99 -9.15 3.23
N LYS A 176 -8.53 -8.06 2.60
CA LYS A 176 -9.15 -6.73 2.75
C LYS A 176 -10.59 -6.72 2.23
N ASN A 177 -10.80 -7.29 1.05
CA ASN A 177 -12.12 -7.40 0.41
C ASN A 177 -13.07 -8.29 1.23
N GLU A 178 -12.57 -9.38 1.82
CA GLU A 178 -13.34 -10.19 2.78
C GLU A 178 -13.70 -9.40 4.05
N ILE A 179 -12.73 -8.68 4.65
CA ILE A 179 -12.97 -7.83 5.82
C ILE A 179 -14.00 -6.73 5.52
N GLU A 180 -13.99 -6.12 4.34
CA GLU A 180 -14.98 -5.13 3.92
C GLU A 180 -16.36 -5.76 3.68
N ASN A 181 -16.42 -6.91 3.03
CA ASN A 181 -17.66 -7.68 2.89
C ASN A 181 -18.27 -8.04 4.27
N LEU A 182 -17.46 -8.52 5.22
CA LEU A 182 -17.89 -8.82 6.59
C LEU A 182 -18.33 -7.55 7.36
N ARG A 183 -17.66 -6.41 7.16
CA ARG A 183 -18.09 -5.11 7.71
C ARG A 183 -19.44 -4.67 7.14
N ASN A 184 -19.66 -4.82 5.84
CA ASN A 184 -20.93 -4.50 5.18
C ASN A 184 -22.06 -5.45 5.60
N GLN A 185 -21.80 -6.75 5.72
CA GLN A 185 -22.73 -7.71 6.30
C GLN A 185 -23.09 -7.34 7.76
N ARG A 186 -22.09 -7.00 8.60
CA ARG A 186 -22.32 -6.56 9.98
C ARG A 186 -23.14 -5.26 10.06
N LYS A 187 -22.88 -4.29 9.17
CA LYS A 187 -23.68 -3.05 9.04
C LYS A 187 -25.14 -3.37 8.71
N ASN A 188 -25.38 -4.24 7.73
CA ASN A 188 -26.72 -4.67 7.34
C ASN A 188 -27.43 -5.44 8.46
N TYR A 189 -26.72 -6.33 9.16
CA TYR A 189 -27.23 -7.04 10.33
C TYR A 189 -27.63 -6.08 11.46
N LEU A 190 -26.81 -5.07 11.78
CA LEU A 190 -27.12 -4.07 12.82
C LEU A 190 -28.35 -3.22 12.44
N ILE A 191 -28.50 -2.86 11.17
CA ILE A 191 -29.70 -2.15 10.67
C ILE A 191 -30.94 -3.05 10.80
N LEU A 192 -30.85 -4.33 10.43
CA LEU A 192 -31.95 -5.29 10.57
C LEU A 192 -32.31 -5.52 12.05
N HIS A 193 -31.31 -5.72 12.92
CA HIS A 193 -31.48 -5.89 14.36
C HIS A 193 -32.16 -4.68 14.99
N LYS A 194 -31.75 -3.45 14.64
CA LYS A 194 -32.41 -2.22 15.09
C LYS A 194 -33.88 -2.19 14.67
N ARG A 195 -34.19 -2.44 13.40
CA ARG A 195 -35.58 -2.51 12.87
C ARG A 195 -36.43 -3.59 13.55
N LEU A 196 -35.83 -4.72 13.94
CA LEU A 196 -36.51 -5.78 14.67
C LEU A 196 -36.76 -5.40 16.14
N SER A 197 -35.81 -4.73 16.79
CA SER A 197 -35.99 -4.18 18.15
C SER A 197 -37.10 -3.13 18.18
N GLU A 198 -37.11 -2.20 17.22
CA GLU A 198 -38.15 -1.16 17.08
C GLU A 198 -39.54 -1.80 16.92
N LYS A 199 -39.66 -2.83 16.07
CA LYS A 199 -40.92 -3.60 15.92
C LYS A 199 -41.31 -4.37 17.18
N LEU A 200 -40.35 -4.91 17.94
CA LEU A 200 -40.60 -5.58 19.21
C LEU A 200 -41.10 -4.59 20.27
N ASP A 201 -40.52 -3.40 20.34
CA ASP A 201 -40.96 -2.33 21.24
C ASP A 201 -42.34 -1.80 20.87
N GLU A 202 -42.65 -1.64 19.57
CA GLU A 202 -44.02 -1.36 19.14
C GLU A 202 -45.00 -2.46 19.55
N LEU A 203 -44.64 -3.74 19.38
CA LEU A 203 -45.49 -4.87 19.74
C LEU A 203 -45.72 -4.91 21.25
N ASN A 204 -44.68 -4.68 22.06
CA ASN A 204 -44.79 -4.56 23.52
C ASN A 204 -45.68 -3.37 23.93
N LYS A 205 -45.57 -2.21 23.25
CA LYS A 205 -46.47 -1.06 23.47
C LYS A 205 -47.92 -1.37 23.08
N ARG A 206 -48.15 -2.08 21.97
CA ARG A 206 -49.49 -2.56 21.55
C ARG A 206 -50.06 -3.55 22.57
N LYS A 207 -49.26 -4.52 23.03
CA LYS A 207 -49.62 -5.49 24.07
C LYS A 207 -50.01 -4.79 25.38
N ALA A 208 -49.20 -3.84 25.85
CA ALA A 208 -49.48 -3.07 27.06
C ALA A 208 -50.81 -2.29 26.95
N LYS A 209 -51.07 -1.63 25.81
CA LYS A 209 -52.36 -0.96 25.54
C LYS A 209 -53.54 -1.95 25.57
N ILE A 210 -53.40 -3.13 24.95
CA ILE A 210 -54.44 -4.17 24.97
C ILE A 210 -54.69 -4.67 26.41
N THR A 211 -53.64 -4.88 27.21
CA THR A 211 -53.80 -5.22 28.64
C THR A 211 -54.51 -4.11 29.41
N GLN A 212 -54.14 -2.84 29.23
CA GLN A 212 -54.79 -1.70 29.89
C GLN A 212 -56.28 -1.58 29.52
N LEU A 213 -56.61 -1.72 28.23
CA LEU A 213 -58.00 -1.73 27.75
C LEU A 213 -58.80 -2.92 28.31
N ALA A 214 -58.18 -4.10 28.42
CA ALA A 214 -58.81 -5.27 29.02
C ALA A 214 -59.06 -5.06 30.52
N THR A 215 -58.10 -4.53 31.29
CA THR A 215 -58.28 -4.17 32.70
C THR A 215 -59.43 -3.17 32.86
N ALA A 216 -59.41 -2.05 32.14
CA ALA A 216 -60.47 -1.04 32.21
C ALA A 216 -61.86 -1.61 31.86
N ALA A 217 -61.96 -2.55 30.91
CA ALA A 217 -63.20 -3.24 30.58
C ALA A 217 -63.66 -4.22 31.68
N TYR A 218 -62.72 -4.89 32.38
CA TYR A 218 -63.05 -5.69 33.56
C TYR A 218 -63.52 -4.82 34.73
N ASP A 219 -62.85 -3.70 34.98
CA ASP A 219 -63.21 -2.75 36.03
C ASP A 219 -64.63 -2.22 35.78
N GLN A 220 -64.92 -1.69 34.58
CA GLN A 220 -66.27 -1.24 34.18
C GLN A 220 -67.35 -2.33 34.31
N ARG A 221 -67.02 -3.58 33.95
CA ARG A 221 -67.94 -4.72 34.08
C ARG A 221 -68.26 -5.04 35.53
N ASP A 222 -67.26 -5.03 36.40
CA ASP A 222 -67.46 -5.34 37.82
C ASP A 222 -68.12 -4.17 38.56
N ASP A 223 -67.88 -2.93 38.13
CA ASP A 223 -68.63 -1.74 38.53
C ASP A 223 -70.12 -1.86 38.18
N ALA A 224 -70.44 -2.25 36.94
CA ALA A 224 -71.82 -2.48 36.49
C ALA A 224 -72.48 -3.66 37.24
N LYS A 225 -71.72 -4.73 37.51
CA LYS A 225 -72.15 -5.88 38.32
C LYS A 225 -72.45 -5.48 39.77
N ASN A 226 -71.63 -4.63 40.37
CA ASN A 226 -71.82 -4.11 41.74
C ASN A 226 -73.05 -3.20 41.80
N LYS A 227 -73.21 -2.28 40.85
CA LYS A 227 -74.41 -1.43 40.71
C LYS A 227 -75.69 -2.28 40.54
N ARG A 228 -75.66 -3.31 39.69
CA ARG A 228 -76.76 -4.27 39.52
C ARG A 228 -77.06 -5.05 40.81
N MET A 229 -76.05 -5.43 41.58
CA MET A 229 -76.20 -6.15 42.84
C MET A 229 -76.84 -5.28 43.92
N ALA A 230 -76.39 -4.03 44.08
CA ALA A 230 -76.97 -3.07 45.02
C ALA A 230 -78.43 -2.71 44.66
N LEU A 231 -78.75 -2.57 43.36
CA LEU A 231 -80.13 -2.38 42.89
C LEU A 231 -81.00 -3.61 43.16
N ALA A 232 -80.47 -4.82 43.00
CA ALA A 232 -81.21 -6.05 43.32
C ALA A 232 -81.49 -6.17 44.82
N GLU A 233 -80.49 -5.91 45.68
CA GLU A 233 -80.64 -5.91 47.14
C GLU A 233 -81.64 -4.84 47.62
N LYS A 234 -81.61 -3.65 47.01
CA LYS A 234 -82.63 -2.62 47.29
C LYS A 234 -84.02 -3.09 46.88
N ASN A 235 -84.17 -3.62 45.67
CA ASN A 235 -85.46 -4.11 45.16
C ASN A 235 -86.01 -5.30 45.99
N GLU A 236 -85.14 -6.14 46.55
CA GLU A 236 -85.52 -7.20 47.50
C GLU A 236 -86.03 -6.61 48.82
N LYS A 237 -85.38 -5.58 49.36
CA LYS A 237 -85.83 -4.86 50.57
C LYS A 237 -87.15 -4.09 50.34
N ASP A 238 -87.26 -3.38 49.23
CA ASP A 238 -88.46 -2.63 48.84
C ASP A 238 -89.66 -3.61 48.66
N ASN A 239 -89.44 -4.77 48.03
CA ASN A 239 -90.45 -5.83 47.93
C ASN A 239 -90.81 -6.43 49.30
N ALA A 240 -89.83 -6.71 50.16
CA ALA A 240 -90.09 -7.27 51.49
C ALA A 240 -90.88 -6.30 52.41
N ALA A 241 -90.66 -4.98 52.23
CA ALA A 241 -91.45 -3.93 52.87
C ALA A 241 -92.89 -3.91 52.31
N TYR A 242 -93.05 -3.90 50.99
CA TYR A 242 -94.37 -3.99 50.34
C TYR A 242 -95.15 -5.26 50.75
N GLU A 243 -94.49 -6.41 50.84
CA GLU A 243 -95.10 -7.63 51.36
C GLU A 243 -95.49 -7.53 52.85
N ALA A 244 -94.79 -6.72 53.65
CA ALA A 244 -95.17 -6.44 55.04
C ALA A 244 -96.41 -5.54 55.11
N GLU A 245 -96.43 -4.44 54.35
CA GLU A 245 -97.58 -3.54 54.21
C GLU A 245 -98.83 -4.29 53.73
N VAL A 246 -98.71 -5.13 52.69
CA VAL A 246 -99.81 -5.96 52.17
C VAL A 246 -100.30 -6.98 53.21
N ARG A 247 -99.43 -7.49 54.10
CA ARG A 247 -99.83 -8.36 55.22
C ARG A 247 -100.51 -7.59 56.35
N GLU A 248 -100.09 -6.35 56.62
CA GLU A 248 -100.72 -5.49 57.62
C GLU A 248 -102.09 -5.00 57.17
N LEU A 249 -102.21 -4.52 55.92
CA LEU A 249 -103.48 -4.16 55.30
C LEU A 249 -104.45 -5.35 55.27
N LYS A 250 -103.99 -6.57 54.97
CA LYS A 250 -104.81 -7.78 55.08
C LYS A 250 -105.27 -8.04 56.52
N ARG A 251 -104.39 -7.93 57.51
CA ARG A 251 -104.78 -8.06 58.94
C ARG A 251 -105.77 -6.99 59.39
N LEU A 252 -105.66 -5.77 58.89
CA LEU A 252 -106.59 -4.69 59.18
C LEU A 252 -107.95 -4.95 58.51
N ILE A 253 -107.98 -5.45 57.27
CA ILE A 253 -109.20 -5.90 56.61
C ILE A 253 -109.82 -7.11 57.34
N ASP A 254 -109.03 -8.10 57.76
CA ASP A 254 -109.50 -9.27 58.52
C ASP A 254 -110.04 -8.85 59.90
N HIS A 255 -109.41 -7.87 60.55
CA HIS A 255 -109.89 -7.27 61.79
C HIS A 255 -111.18 -6.50 61.57
N ASP A 256 -111.27 -5.68 60.53
CA ASP A 256 -112.45 -4.86 60.26
C ASP A 256 -113.61 -5.70 59.72
N GLU A 257 -113.34 -6.82 59.05
CA GLU A 257 -114.36 -7.82 58.69
C GLU A 257 -114.80 -8.62 59.93
N GLN A 258 -113.90 -8.95 60.86
CA GLN A 258 -114.27 -9.51 62.17
C GLN A 258 -115.05 -8.51 63.03
N LEU A 259 -114.68 -7.23 63.01
CA LEU A 259 -115.39 -6.15 63.69
C LEU A 259 -116.73 -5.89 63.01
N TYR A 260 -116.85 -6.00 61.68
CA TYR A 260 -118.11 -5.93 60.96
C TYR A 260 -118.99 -7.15 61.23
N LYS A 261 -118.43 -8.36 61.34
CA LYS A 261 -119.15 -9.57 61.75
C LYS A 261 -119.59 -9.49 63.21
N PHE A 262 -118.74 -8.99 64.10
CA PHE A 262 -119.06 -8.75 65.52
C PHE A 262 -120.07 -7.62 65.67
N MET A 263 -119.94 -6.51 64.95
CA MET A 263 -120.89 -5.40 64.97
C MET A 263 -122.19 -5.74 64.28
N THR A 264 -122.20 -6.56 63.22
CA THR A 264 -123.43 -7.12 62.64
C THR A 264 -124.07 -8.12 63.59
N THR A 265 -123.31 -8.98 64.28
CA THR A 265 -123.85 -9.91 65.29
C THR A 265 -124.37 -9.16 66.51
N LYS A 266 -123.62 -8.18 67.04
CA LYS A 266 -124.03 -7.27 68.12
C LYS A 266 -125.05 -6.23 67.68
N SER A 267 -125.23 -5.98 66.38
CA SER A 267 -126.33 -5.17 65.83
C SER A 267 -127.56 -6.03 65.60
N ASN A 268 -127.43 -7.32 65.29
CA ASN A 268 -128.55 -8.27 65.24
C ASN A 268 -129.03 -8.60 66.66
N GLU A 269 -128.13 -8.91 67.60
CA GLU A 269 -128.42 -8.92 69.03
C GLU A 269 -128.98 -7.57 69.47
N ARG A 270 -128.38 -6.43 69.12
CA ARG A 270 -128.97 -5.12 69.44
C ARG A 270 -130.24 -4.82 68.68
N LEU A 271 -130.61 -5.53 67.61
CA LEU A 271 -131.87 -5.39 66.87
C LEU A 271 -132.92 -6.38 67.38
N GLU A 272 -132.51 -7.40 68.12
CA GLU A 272 -133.34 -8.24 68.98
C GLU A 272 -133.58 -7.53 70.31
N TRP A 273 -132.52 -7.17 71.04
CA TRP A 273 -132.53 -6.24 72.16
C TRP A 273 -133.04 -4.83 71.79
N LYS A 274 -133.29 -4.47 70.52
CA LYS A 274 -134.04 -3.26 70.11
C LYS A 274 -135.41 -3.60 69.53
N ARG A 275 -135.68 -4.77 68.96
CA ARG A 275 -137.07 -5.27 68.89
C ARG A 275 -137.67 -5.48 70.29
N GLU A 276 -136.83 -5.61 71.31
CA GLU A 276 -137.18 -5.85 72.71
C GLU A 276 -136.88 -4.66 73.64
N ALA A 277 -135.99 -3.74 73.26
CA ALA A 277 -135.80 -2.46 73.97
C ALA A 277 -136.22 -1.21 73.20
N GLU A 278 -136.65 -1.25 71.94
CA GLU A 278 -137.55 -0.22 71.39
C GLU A 278 -138.96 -0.44 71.98
N LYS A 279 -139.32 -1.71 72.24
CA LYS A 279 -140.40 -2.09 73.18
C LYS A 279 -140.22 -1.63 74.63
N ARG A 280 -139.00 -1.29 75.09
CA ARG A 280 -138.72 -0.74 76.44
C ARG A 280 -138.38 0.76 76.44
N ARG A 281 -137.92 1.31 75.31
CA ARG A 281 -137.34 2.67 75.14
C ARG A 281 -138.20 3.60 74.29
N GLN A 282 -139.46 3.22 74.07
CA GLN A 282 -140.57 4.18 74.19
C GLN A 282 -140.65 4.82 75.60
N LYS A 283 -139.83 4.37 76.56
CA LYS A 283 -139.60 5.04 77.85
C LYS A 283 -138.13 5.46 78.01
N HIS A 284 -137.92 6.78 78.05
CA HIS A 284 -136.71 7.50 78.50
C HIS A 284 -135.43 7.37 77.65
N GLY A 285 -134.66 8.46 77.64
CA GLY A 285 -133.38 8.66 76.95
C GLY A 285 -132.68 9.92 77.49
N VAL A 286 -131.62 10.38 76.80
CA VAL A 286 -130.66 11.43 77.25
C VAL A 286 -129.80 10.88 78.41
N ASP A 287 -128.47 10.81 78.29
CA ASP A 287 -127.58 11.97 78.42
C ASP A 287 -126.22 11.82 77.71
N GLY A 288 -125.44 12.90 77.62
CA GLY A 288 -124.19 12.94 76.82
C GLY A 288 -123.33 14.19 76.95
N GLU A 289 -123.27 14.83 78.11
CA GLU A 289 -122.73 16.20 78.22
C GLU A 289 -121.18 16.32 78.32
N ILE A 290 -120.47 15.26 78.73
CA ILE A 290 -119.07 15.36 79.19
C ILE A 290 -118.09 15.72 78.05
N ALA A 291 -118.28 15.18 76.85
CA ALA A 291 -117.37 15.42 75.71
C ALA A 291 -117.31 16.91 75.30
N ARG A 292 -118.42 17.66 75.45
CA ARG A 292 -118.50 19.08 75.10
C ARG A 292 -117.55 19.97 75.90
N LYS A 293 -117.11 19.55 77.10
CA LYS A 293 -116.16 20.33 77.92
C LYS A 293 -114.71 20.22 77.46
N GLN A 294 -114.30 19.12 76.83
CA GLN A 294 -112.94 18.98 76.28
C GLN A 294 -112.79 19.73 74.95
N GLN A 295 -113.83 19.74 74.12
CA GLN A 295 -113.84 20.49 72.84
C GLN A 295 -113.58 22.00 73.06
N ARG A 296 -114.19 22.59 74.09
CA ARG A 296 -114.09 24.04 74.39
C ARG A 296 -112.67 24.50 74.69
N LYS A 297 -111.90 23.75 75.49
CA LYS A 297 -110.53 24.14 75.88
C LYS A 297 -109.58 24.27 74.69
N LYS A 298 -109.63 23.33 73.75
CA LYS A 298 -108.82 23.40 72.52
C LYS A 298 -109.22 24.59 71.63
N ILE A 299 -110.50 24.97 71.63
CA ILE A 299 -110.96 26.17 70.90
C ILE A 299 -110.39 27.44 71.54
N GLU A 300 -110.33 27.52 72.87
CA GLU A 300 -109.73 28.65 73.60
C GLU A 300 -108.22 28.79 73.31
N GLU A 301 -107.48 27.68 73.23
CA GLU A 301 -106.07 27.64 72.86
C GLU A 301 -105.81 28.17 71.43
N PHE A 302 -106.58 27.72 70.43
CA PHE A 302 -106.45 28.20 69.06
C PHE A 302 -106.84 29.68 68.89
N VAL A 303 -107.86 30.16 69.63
CA VAL A 303 -108.25 31.59 69.62
C VAL A 303 -107.13 32.49 70.15
N GLN A 304 -106.42 32.07 71.19
CA GLN A 304 -105.27 32.83 71.71
C GLN A 304 -104.13 32.92 70.70
N ALA A 305 -103.83 31.83 69.98
CA ALA A 305 -102.83 31.82 68.92
C ALA A 305 -103.23 32.74 67.74
N MET A 306 -104.50 32.69 67.31
CA MET A 306 -105.01 33.55 66.23
C MET A 306 -104.97 35.04 66.58
N ASN A 307 -105.35 35.42 67.81
CA ASN A 307 -105.29 36.82 68.24
C ASN A 307 -103.86 37.38 68.18
N ARG A 308 -102.85 36.59 68.57
CA ARG A 308 -101.44 37.00 68.52
C ARG A 308 -100.89 37.12 67.09
N ILE A 309 -101.47 36.41 66.12
CA ILE A 309 -101.14 36.55 64.69
C ILE A 309 -101.83 37.80 64.11
N ARG A 310 -103.08 38.09 64.53
CA ARG A 310 -103.83 39.30 64.17
C ARG A 310 -103.10 40.57 64.61
N GLU A 311 -102.58 40.61 65.85
CA GLU A 311 -101.74 41.68 66.39
C GLU A 311 -100.47 41.99 65.57
N ILE A 312 -99.95 41.01 64.82
CA ILE A 312 -98.72 41.14 64.01
C ILE A 312 -99.04 41.46 62.53
N THR A 313 -100.23 41.08 62.05
CA THR A 313 -100.60 41.16 60.62
C THR A 313 -101.50 42.36 60.31
N ASP A 314 -102.06 43.03 61.33
CA ASP A 314 -102.88 44.25 61.25
C ASP A 314 -104.07 44.14 60.27
N ALA A 315 -104.63 42.93 60.18
CA ALA A 315 -105.72 42.58 59.29
C ALA A 315 -106.75 41.68 60.01
N ASP A 316 -108.02 42.06 59.93
CA ASP A 316 -109.10 41.48 60.73
C ASP A 316 -109.73 40.19 60.14
N ASP A 317 -109.52 39.93 58.84
CA ASP A 317 -110.05 38.74 58.16
C ASP A 317 -108.99 37.62 58.08
N ILE A 318 -109.34 36.45 58.61
CA ILE A 318 -108.51 35.25 58.68
C ILE A 318 -108.06 34.82 57.27
N ASP A 319 -108.94 34.93 56.27
CA ASP A 319 -108.64 34.57 54.87
C ASP A 319 -107.79 35.61 54.14
N THR A 320 -107.55 36.78 54.74
CA THR A 320 -106.52 37.72 54.29
C THR A 320 -105.18 37.43 54.97
N VAL A 321 -105.16 37.18 56.28
CA VAL A 321 -103.96 36.80 57.04
C VAL A 321 -103.30 35.55 56.47
N LEU A 322 -104.08 34.48 56.26
CA LEU A 322 -103.56 33.22 55.67
C LEU A 322 -103.04 33.39 54.24
N ARG A 323 -103.62 34.34 53.48
CA ARG A 323 -103.23 34.63 52.08
C ARG A 323 -101.96 35.48 52.03
N ILE A 324 -101.80 36.43 52.95
CA ILE A 324 -100.56 37.19 53.14
C ILE A 324 -99.45 36.25 53.60
N TYR A 325 -99.71 35.38 54.58
CA TYR A 325 -98.71 34.42 55.07
C TYR A 325 -98.28 33.45 53.98
N ARG A 326 -99.23 32.80 53.28
CA ARG A 326 -98.90 31.87 52.19
C ARG A 326 -98.13 32.56 51.07
N ARG A 327 -98.53 33.78 50.67
CA ARG A 327 -97.77 34.55 49.69
C ARG A 327 -96.36 34.89 50.19
N LYS A 328 -96.18 35.19 51.48
CA LYS A 328 -94.86 35.42 52.08
C LYS A 328 -94.02 34.15 52.19
N GLU A 329 -94.65 33.00 52.36
CA GLU A 329 -94.02 31.67 52.32
C GLU A 329 -93.59 31.31 50.89
N GLU A 330 -94.42 31.58 49.89
CA GLU A 330 -94.11 31.46 48.45
C GLU A 330 -92.98 32.42 48.01
N ASP A 331 -93.04 33.69 48.44
CA ASP A 331 -91.98 34.69 48.26
C ASP A 331 -90.66 34.19 48.90
N ASN A 332 -90.68 33.68 50.13
CA ASN A 332 -89.48 33.15 50.81
C ASN A 332 -88.94 31.88 50.14
N PHE A 333 -89.81 30.97 49.71
CA PHE A 333 -89.41 29.71 49.07
C PHE A 333 -88.78 29.96 47.70
N THR A 334 -89.32 30.90 46.92
CA THR A 334 -88.70 31.32 45.66
C THR A 334 -87.36 32.03 45.85
N ILE A 335 -87.23 32.89 46.87
CA ILE A 335 -85.93 33.50 47.25
C ILE A 335 -84.94 32.44 47.73
N PHE A 336 -85.35 31.48 48.56
CA PHE A 336 -84.49 30.40 49.05
C PHE A 336 -83.97 29.51 47.92
N ASN A 337 -84.86 29.13 46.99
CA ASN A 337 -84.47 28.37 45.80
C ASN A 337 -83.51 29.18 44.91
N TYR A 338 -83.74 30.49 44.74
CA TYR A 338 -82.83 31.36 43.98
C TYR A 338 -81.46 31.53 44.65
N VAL A 339 -81.40 31.65 45.98
CA VAL A 339 -80.13 31.69 46.73
C VAL A 339 -79.41 30.34 46.68
N THR A 340 -80.13 29.22 46.70
CA THR A 340 -79.57 27.87 46.56
C THR A 340 -78.98 27.69 45.15
N GLU A 341 -79.71 28.12 44.13
CA GLU A 341 -79.27 28.08 42.73
C GLU A 341 -78.05 28.99 42.47
N LEU A 342 -78.02 30.20 43.04
CA LEU A 342 -76.84 31.05 42.99
C LEU A 342 -75.63 30.45 43.72
N ASN A 343 -75.84 29.77 44.84
CA ASN A 343 -74.75 29.08 45.55
C ASN A 343 -74.20 27.91 44.71
N ASN A 344 -75.06 27.11 44.07
CA ASN A 344 -74.64 26.06 43.14
C ASN A 344 -73.80 26.65 42.00
N GLN A 345 -74.27 27.74 41.37
CA GLN A 345 -73.54 28.42 40.29
C GLN A 345 -72.20 29.02 40.77
N ILE A 346 -72.11 29.47 42.02
CA ILE A 346 -70.85 29.91 42.64
C ILE A 346 -69.91 28.72 42.87
N GLU A 347 -70.40 27.55 43.29
CA GLU A 347 -69.60 26.33 43.44
C GLU A 347 -69.09 25.81 42.09
N ASP A 348 -69.95 25.74 41.06
CA ASP A 348 -69.58 25.39 39.69
C ASP A 348 -68.50 26.33 39.12
N LEU A 349 -68.68 27.65 39.26
CA LEU A 349 -67.71 28.65 38.81
C LEU A 349 -66.38 28.55 39.57
N ASN A 350 -66.40 28.22 40.86
CA ASN A 350 -65.16 27.99 41.62
C ASN A 350 -64.46 26.70 41.19
N GLU A 351 -65.19 25.62 40.87
CA GLU A 351 -64.58 24.40 40.33
C GLU A 351 -63.96 24.65 38.95
N ASP A 352 -64.62 25.43 38.09
CA ASP A 352 -64.09 25.82 36.77
C ASP A 352 -62.89 26.78 36.88
N ILE A 353 -62.89 27.72 37.82
CA ILE A 353 -61.68 28.52 38.16
C ILE A 353 -60.54 27.60 38.60
N ALA A 354 -60.80 26.59 39.45
CA ALA A 354 -59.78 25.64 39.90
C ALA A 354 -59.24 24.76 38.75
N LYS A 355 -60.10 24.32 37.82
CA LYS A 355 -59.70 23.62 36.58
C LYS A 355 -58.84 24.52 35.69
N LEU A 356 -59.24 25.78 35.49
CA LEU A 356 -58.50 26.75 34.70
C LEU A 356 -57.13 27.04 35.32
N GLU A 357 -57.06 27.31 36.63
CA GLU A 357 -55.79 27.47 37.34
C GLU A 357 -54.87 26.25 37.21
N LYS A 358 -55.42 25.03 37.34
CA LYS A 358 -54.64 23.80 37.17
C LYS A 358 -54.10 23.68 35.75
N SER A 359 -54.93 23.89 34.73
CA SER A 359 -54.50 23.84 33.32
C SER A 359 -53.49 24.93 32.97
N MET A 360 -53.58 26.13 33.59
CA MET A 360 -52.57 27.18 33.47
C MET A 360 -51.23 26.74 34.07
N LYS A 361 -51.23 26.15 35.28
CA LYS A 361 -50.02 25.62 35.95
C LYS A 361 -49.39 24.46 35.16
N GLU A 362 -50.20 23.59 34.57
CA GLU A 362 -49.72 22.54 33.66
C GLU A 362 -49.14 23.12 32.35
N CYS A 363 -49.74 24.20 31.83
CA CYS A 363 -49.25 24.92 30.65
C CYS A 363 -47.92 25.67 30.91
N THR A 364 -47.73 26.32 32.06
CA THR A 364 -46.44 26.95 32.41
C THR A 364 -45.34 25.90 32.59
N LEU A 365 -45.60 24.82 33.35
CA LEU A 365 -44.66 23.71 33.51
C LEU A 365 -44.33 23.00 32.18
N SER A 366 -45.23 23.03 31.20
CA SER A 366 -44.98 22.55 29.84
C SER A 366 -44.08 23.51 29.05
N LYS A 367 -44.35 24.82 29.10
CA LYS A 367 -43.51 25.87 28.48
C LYS A 367 -42.09 25.86 29.05
N GLU A 368 -41.93 25.83 30.37
CA GLU A 368 -40.64 25.76 31.05
C GLU A 368 -39.79 24.57 30.60
N LYS A 369 -40.40 23.38 30.43
CA LYS A 369 -39.73 22.19 29.90
C LYS A 369 -39.32 22.34 28.42
N ILE A 370 -40.17 22.97 27.60
CA ILE A 370 -39.87 23.25 26.20
C ILE A 370 -38.75 24.29 26.09
N GLU A 371 -38.73 25.30 26.97
CA GLU A 371 -37.70 26.33 27.02
C GLU A 371 -36.36 25.77 27.53
N ALA A 372 -36.35 24.98 28.60
CA ALA A 372 -35.17 24.24 29.05
C ALA A 372 -34.59 23.36 27.93
N GLY A 373 -35.44 22.59 27.23
CA GLY A 373 -35.02 21.80 26.07
C GLY A 373 -34.46 22.64 24.92
N LYS A 374 -35.03 23.83 24.64
CA LYS A 374 -34.46 24.80 23.68
C LYS A 374 -33.10 25.33 24.15
N PHE A 375 -32.93 25.65 25.43
CA PHE A 375 -31.64 26.09 25.99
C PHE A 375 -30.57 25.00 25.88
N ASP A 376 -30.89 23.73 26.17
CA ASP A 376 -29.94 22.62 26.01
C ASP A 376 -29.54 22.39 24.54
N ILE A 377 -30.50 22.47 23.62
CA ILE A 377 -30.26 22.39 22.17
C ILE A 377 -29.40 23.57 21.69
N MET A 378 -29.72 24.80 22.10
CA MET A 378 -28.96 26.00 21.76
C MET A 378 -27.53 25.92 22.30
N ARG A 379 -27.35 25.51 23.56
CA ARG A 379 -26.05 25.31 24.21
C ARG A 379 -25.26 24.14 23.62
N HIS A 380 -25.92 23.16 22.99
CA HIS A 380 -25.26 22.12 22.19
C HIS A 380 -24.75 22.69 20.86
N PHE A 381 -25.58 23.45 20.14
CA PHE A 381 -25.16 24.11 18.90
C PHE A 381 -24.08 25.17 19.12
N GLU A 382 -24.13 25.95 20.20
CA GLU A 382 -23.11 26.92 20.60
C GLU A 382 -21.75 26.25 20.83
N ARG A 383 -21.70 25.18 21.65
CA ARG A 383 -20.48 24.39 21.86
C ARG A 383 -19.93 23.83 20.57
N ARG A 384 -20.80 23.27 19.71
CA ARG A 384 -20.39 22.76 18.40
C ARG A 384 -19.88 23.88 17.49
N MET A 385 -20.52 25.05 17.46
CA MET A 385 -20.07 26.18 16.65
C MET A 385 -18.69 26.66 17.11
N ASN A 386 -18.42 26.66 18.41
CA ASN A 386 -17.09 26.96 18.93
C ASN A 386 -16.06 25.90 18.55
N THR A 387 -16.35 24.59 18.63
CA THR A 387 -15.39 23.55 18.18
C THR A 387 -15.18 23.55 16.67
N ASP A 388 -16.24 23.77 15.89
CA ASP A 388 -16.19 23.86 14.43
C ASP A 388 -15.37 25.13 14.03
N LYS A 389 -15.44 26.21 14.82
CA LYS A 389 -14.61 27.41 14.65
C LYS A 389 -13.15 27.20 15.10
N GLU A 390 -12.89 26.61 16.27
CA GLU A 390 -11.54 26.31 16.75
C GLU A 390 -10.77 25.41 15.75
N ALA A 391 -11.48 24.49 15.09
CA ALA A 391 -10.95 23.70 13.99
C ALA A 391 -10.62 24.58 12.76
N ALA A 392 -11.54 25.47 12.35
CA ALA A 392 -11.33 26.38 11.21
C ALA A 392 -10.17 27.36 11.45
N ASP A 393 -10.10 28.01 12.61
CA ASP A 393 -9.00 28.91 13.02
C ASP A 393 -7.64 28.15 12.98
N ALA A 394 -7.64 26.86 13.35
CA ALA A 394 -6.45 25.99 13.31
C ALA A 394 -6.12 25.45 11.90
N ASP A 395 -7.08 25.34 10.99
CA ASP A 395 -6.86 25.05 9.57
C ASP A 395 -6.32 26.28 8.82
N GLU A 396 -6.85 27.48 9.09
CA GLU A 396 -6.36 28.74 8.54
C GLU A 396 -4.91 29.01 8.97
N LEU A 397 -4.59 28.80 10.26
CA LEU A 397 -3.21 28.90 10.76
C LEU A 397 -2.26 27.91 10.06
N ARG A 398 -2.72 26.68 9.75
CA ARG A 398 -1.94 25.70 8.99
C ARG A 398 -1.76 26.11 7.53
N ALA A 399 -2.81 26.63 6.89
CA ALA A 399 -2.73 27.15 5.52
C ALA A 399 -1.73 28.32 5.43
N ALA A 400 -1.78 29.27 6.37
CA ALA A 400 -0.84 30.38 6.44
C ALA A 400 0.63 29.92 6.66
N GLN A 401 0.85 28.87 7.45
CA GLN A 401 2.17 28.24 7.59
C GLN A 401 2.64 27.59 6.29
N ILE A 402 1.74 26.87 5.59
CA ILE A 402 2.05 26.21 4.31
C ILE A 402 2.39 27.23 3.23
N HIS A 403 1.59 28.29 3.05
CA HIS A 403 1.91 29.37 2.10
C HIS A 403 3.25 30.05 2.42
N LYS A 404 3.55 30.30 3.70
CA LYS A 404 4.85 30.85 4.13
C LYS A 404 6.03 29.93 3.77
N ILE A 405 5.87 28.61 3.86
CA ILE A 405 6.88 27.63 3.43
C ILE A 405 7.01 27.66 1.89
N ILE A 406 5.89 27.69 1.17
CA ILE A 406 5.88 27.76 -0.29
C ILE A 406 6.57 29.04 -0.79
N ASP A 407 6.33 30.20 -0.16
CA ASP A 407 6.99 31.46 -0.52
C ASP A 407 8.50 31.46 -0.22
N GLN A 408 8.91 30.81 0.88
CA GLN A 408 10.33 30.53 1.10
C GLN A 408 10.91 29.66 -0.03
N VAL A 409 10.23 28.61 -0.46
CA VAL A 409 10.66 27.75 -1.58
C VAL A 409 10.71 28.53 -2.90
N LYS A 410 9.68 29.32 -3.26
CA LYS A 410 9.69 30.22 -4.43
C LYS A 410 10.93 31.12 -4.43
N SER A 411 11.25 31.74 -3.29
CA SER A 411 12.42 32.60 -3.14
C SER A 411 13.75 31.84 -3.28
N GLN A 412 13.85 30.62 -2.73
CA GLN A 412 15.06 29.80 -2.84
C GLN A 412 15.27 29.30 -4.29
N VAL A 413 14.21 28.88 -4.96
CA VAL A 413 14.24 28.49 -6.38
C VAL A 413 14.63 29.66 -7.26
N LYS A 414 14.05 30.87 -7.09
CA LYS A 414 14.46 32.08 -7.84
C LYS A 414 15.96 32.37 -7.64
N ASN A 415 16.44 32.30 -6.40
CA ASN A 415 17.86 32.51 -6.08
C ASN A 415 18.79 31.45 -6.69
N LEU A 416 18.37 30.18 -6.78
CA LEU A 416 19.16 29.10 -7.38
C LEU A 416 19.18 29.19 -8.91
N VAL A 417 18.04 29.48 -9.54
CA VAL A 417 17.92 29.73 -10.99
C VAL A 417 18.87 30.85 -11.44
N ILE A 418 18.93 31.95 -10.69
CA ILE A 418 19.87 33.06 -10.92
C ILE A 418 21.32 32.60 -10.74
N LYS A 419 21.65 31.91 -9.64
CA LYS A 419 23.03 31.47 -9.33
C LYS A 419 23.59 30.42 -10.30
N LEU A 420 22.76 29.57 -10.89
CA LEU A 420 23.15 28.52 -11.83
C LEU A 420 23.16 28.98 -13.30
N GLY A 421 22.71 30.22 -13.55
CA GLY A 421 22.61 30.78 -14.90
C GLY A 421 21.68 29.98 -15.80
N CYS A 422 20.53 29.54 -15.28
CA CYS A 422 19.56 28.78 -16.06
C CYS A 422 18.94 29.66 -17.17
N ASP A 423 18.66 29.06 -18.32
CA ASP A 423 18.07 29.75 -19.47
C ASP A 423 16.54 29.95 -19.29
N VAL A 424 16.17 31.03 -18.60
CA VAL A 424 14.77 31.36 -18.26
C VAL A 424 13.94 31.72 -19.50
N THR A 425 14.56 32.02 -20.65
CA THR A 425 13.84 32.46 -21.87
C THR A 425 12.74 31.49 -22.30
N LYS A 426 13.00 30.18 -22.18
CA LYS A 426 12.08 29.08 -22.52
C LYS A 426 10.90 28.91 -21.55
N ILE A 427 10.97 29.51 -20.35
CA ILE A 427 9.84 29.62 -19.42
C ILE A 427 9.06 30.89 -19.72
N LEU A 428 9.76 32.03 -19.91
CA LEU A 428 9.17 33.33 -20.24
C LEU A 428 8.36 33.26 -21.56
N GLU A 429 8.87 32.59 -22.58
CA GLU A 429 8.17 32.38 -23.87
C GLU A 429 6.92 31.48 -23.74
N ARG A 430 6.86 30.61 -22.71
CA ARG A 430 5.74 29.68 -22.50
C ARG A 430 4.67 30.18 -21.54
N VAL A 431 4.99 31.14 -20.68
CA VAL A 431 4.07 31.68 -19.65
C VAL A 431 3.78 33.18 -19.86
N GLY A 432 4.53 33.85 -20.74
CA GLY A 432 4.38 35.29 -20.99
C GLY A 432 4.93 36.14 -19.84
N SER A 433 4.32 37.30 -19.61
CA SER A 433 4.78 38.30 -18.64
C SER A 433 4.80 37.84 -17.18
N GLU A 434 4.15 36.72 -16.85
CA GLU A 434 4.23 36.11 -15.50
C GLU A 434 5.46 35.19 -15.32
N GLY A 435 6.31 35.06 -16.34
CA GLY A 435 7.53 34.24 -16.33
C GLY A 435 8.80 34.92 -15.78
N GLU A 436 8.70 36.13 -15.22
CA GLU A 436 9.80 36.81 -14.52
C GLU A 436 9.79 36.54 -12.99
N ASP A 437 8.67 36.04 -12.46
CA ASP A 437 8.48 35.68 -11.06
C ASP A 437 8.05 34.21 -10.86
N VAL A 438 8.51 33.63 -9.76
CA VAL A 438 8.26 32.21 -9.43
C VAL A 438 6.89 32.08 -8.76
N THR A 439 5.83 32.08 -9.58
CA THR A 439 4.46 31.80 -9.12
C THR A 439 4.28 30.33 -8.74
N GLU A 440 3.19 30.01 -8.04
CA GLU A 440 2.88 28.65 -7.59
C GLU A 440 2.64 27.67 -8.76
N ALA A 441 1.98 28.13 -9.83
CA ALA A 441 1.81 27.37 -11.07
C ALA A 441 3.15 27.16 -11.81
N ASN A 442 4.06 28.14 -11.76
CA ASN A 442 5.33 28.11 -12.48
C ASN A 442 6.44 27.37 -11.71
N LEU A 443 6.30 27.18 -10.40
CA LEU A 443 7.33 26.59 -9.53
C LEU A 443 7.84 25.24 -10.03
N MET A 444 6.95 24.37 -10.53
CA MET A 444 7.31 23.07 -11.12
C MET A 444 8.10 23.20 -12.45
N LEU A 445 7.85 24.25 -13.24
CA LEU A 445 8.59 24.52 -14.48
C LEU A 445 10.01 25.02 -14.15
N TYR A 446 10.16 25.90 -13.16
CA TYR A 446 11.49 26.33 -12.70
C TYR A 446 12.29 25.19 -12.07
N LEU A 447 11.68 24.36 -11.22
CA LEU A 447 12.35 23.19 -10.62
C LEU A 447 12.86 22.22 -11.69
N ARG A 448 12.08 21.95 -12.73
CA ARG A 448 12.49 21.10 -13.86
C ARG A 448 13.62 21.69 -14.71
N LEU A 449 13.65 23.02 -14.88
CA LEU A 449 14.77 23.70 -15.55
C LEU A 449 16.05 23.66 -14.69
N LEU A 450 15.90 23.74 -13.37
CA LEU A 450 16.97 23.66 -12.38
C LEU A 450 17.56 22.23 -12.33
N GLU A 451 16.71 21.20 -12.35
CA GLU A 451 17.05 19.78 -12.51
C GLU A 451 17.89 19.55 -13.77
N GLN A 452 17.38 19.94 -14.95
CA GLN A 452 18.13 19.84 -16.22
C GLN A 452 19.49 20.56 -16.14
N ARG A 453 19.56 21.74 -15.52
CA ARG A 453 20.81 22.50 -15.40
C ARG A 453 21.81 21.83 -14.46
N VAL A 454 21.35 21.15 -13.42
CA VAL A 454 22.19 20.34 -12.53
C VAL A 454 22.71 19.10 -13.27
N ASP A 455 21.89 18.43 -14.07
CA ASP A 455 22.31 17.29 -14.91
C ASP A 455 23.35 17.69 -15.97
N GLU A 456 23.20 18.85 -16.60
CA GLU A 456 24.21 19.44 -17.50
C GLU A 456 25.54 19.65 -16.78
N LEU A 457 25.52 20.25 -15.59
CA LEU A 457 26.73 20.53 -14.79
C LEU A 457 27.38 19.24 -14.24
N LEU A 458 26.59 18.25 -13.86
CA LEU A 458 27.08 16.91 -13.48
C LEU A 458 27.72 16.20 -14.67
N SER A 459 27.12 16.29 -15.86
CA SER A 459 27.67 15.71 -17.09
C SER A 459 29.00 16.35 -17.48
N ILE A 460 29.10 17.68 -17.42
CA ILE A 460 30.35 18.44 -17.64
C ILE A 460 31.41 18.03 -16.60
N LYS A 461 31.01 17.83 -15.33
CA LYS A 461 31.91 17.40 -14.26
C LYS A 461 32.44 15.98 -14.51
N CYS A 462 31.59 15.02 -14.86
CA CYS A 462 32.02 13.65 -15.19
C CYS A 462 33.01 13.64 -16.36
N PHE A 463 32.69 14.33 -17.45
CA PHE A 463 33.58 14.47 -18.61
C PHE A 463 34.91 15.17 -18.29
N SER A 464 34.92 16.07 -17.30
CA SER A 464 36.14 16.71 -16.80
C SER A 464 36.97 15.76 -15.91
N MET A 465 36.33 14.91 -15.11
CA MET A 465 37.02 13.86 -14.33
C MET A 465 37.65 12.82 -15.27
N ASP A 466 36.92 12.38 -16.31
CA ASP A 466 37.44 11.48 -17.35
C ASP A 466 38.67 12.07 -18.06
N LYS A 467 38.64 13.38 -18.38
CA LYS A 467 39.80 14.10 -18.95
C LYS A 467 40.96 14.27 -17.98
N SER A 468 40.72 14.36 -16.67
CA SER A 468 41.81 14.44 -15.68
C SER A 468 42.58 13.11 -15.51
N HIS A 469 42.15 12.03 -16.16
CA HIS A 469 42.84 10.73 -16.19
C HIS A 469 43.66 10.47 -17.46
N THR A 470 43.81 11.43 -18.39
CA THR A 470 44.57 11.21 -19.64
C THR A 470 46.02 11.70 -19.66
N ASP A 471 46.51 12.33 -18.59
CA ASP A 471 47.91 12.77 -18.45
C ASP A 471 48.54 12.20 -17.15
N GLY A 472 49.46 11.24 -17.30
CA GLY A 472 50.26 10.69 -16.19
C GLY A 472 50.16 9.17 -16.02
N ASP A 473 51.24 8.46 -16.34
CA ASP A 473 51.38 7.01 -16.13
C ASP A 473 51.40 6.63 -14.64
N ARG A 474 50.44 5.80 -14.20
CA ARG A 474 50.67 4.61 -13.33
C ARG A 474 49.41 3.79 -12.98
N THR A 475 49.52 2.48 -13.22
CA THR A 475 49.01 1.33 -12.43
C THR A 475 47.62 1.35 -11.76
N GLU A 476 46.84 0.33 -12.13
CA GLU A 476 45.84 -0.43 -11.33
C GLU A 476 44.41 0.11 -11.12
N ASP A 477 43.48 -0.84 -11.27
CA ASP A 477 42.07 -0.93 -10.88
C ASP A 477 41.24 0.33 -10.59
N MET A 478 40.38 0.66 -11.56
CA MET A 478 38.95 0.88 -11.28
C MET A 478 38.04 0.51 -12.47
N LYS A 479 37.55 -0.74 -12.54
CA LYS A 479 36.43 -1.12 -13.45
C LYS A 479 35.08 -0.62 -12.90
N GLY A 480 34.99 0.68 -12.63
CA GLY A 480 33.78 1.37 -12.16
C GLY A 480 32.92 1.87 -13.31
N GLY A 481 32.30 0.96 -14.06
CA GLY A 481 31.37 1.34 -15.13
C GLY A 481 30.13 2.02 -14.58
N PHE A 482 30.12 3.35 -14.51
CA PHE A 482 29.04 4.14 -13.92
C PHE A 482 27.81 4.21 -14.85
N SER A 483 27.13 3.07 -14.98
CA SER A 483 25.89 2.97 -15.74
C SER A 483 24.83 3.88 -15.13
N LEU A 484 24.35 4.84 -15.91
CA LEU A 484 23.27 5.79 -15.54
C LEU A 484 21.87 5.12 -15.51
N SER A 485 21.82 3.86 -15.05
CA SER A 485 20.62 3.01 -14.96
C SER A 485 19.81 3.26 -13.69
N LEU A 486 19.60 4.53 -13.33
CA LEU A 486 18.86 4.94 -12.12
C LEU A 486 17.68 5.88 -12.39
N LEU A 487 16.99 5.69 -13.51
CA LEU A 487 15.68 6.29 -13.81
C LEU A 487 14.80 5.34 -14.65
N ASN A 488 14.49 4.14 -14.11
CA ASN A 488 13.53 3.22 -14.73
C ASN A 488 12.09 3.68 -14.47
N VAL A 489 11.70 4.82 -15.06
CA VAL A 489 10.36 5.41 -14.93
C VAL A 489 9.42 4.75 -15.94
N PRO A 490 8.20 4.33 -15.54
CA PRO A 490 7.21 3.80 -16.48
C PRO A 490 6.88 4.80 -17.59
N LYS A 491 6.83 4.33 -18.84
CA LYS A 491 6.35 5.13 -19.97
C LYS A 491 4.84 5.34 -19.84
N TYR A 492 4.43 6.36 -19.09
CA TYR A 492 3.06 6.88 -19.19
C TYR A 492 2.89 7.52 -20.57
N SER A 493 2.09 6.87 -21.41
CA SER A 493 1.59 7.44 -22.66
C SER A 493 0.79 8.70 -22.34
N LYS A 494 1.14 9.82 -22.96
CA LYS A 494 0.25 10.98 -23.04
C LYS A 494 -0.95 10.61 -23.90
N ASP A 495 -2.10 10.44 -23.27
CA ASP A 495 -3.39 10.83 -23.82
C ASP A 495 -4.30 11.23 -22.65
N LEU A 496 -4.31 12.53 -22.35
CA LEU A 496 -5.29 13.14 -21.45
C LEU A 496 -5.83 14.39 -22.14
N VAL A 497 -6.94 14.21 -22.86
CA VAL A 497 -7.69 15.31 -23.48
C VAL A 497 -8.49 15.99 -22.38
N THR A 498 -8.07 17.21 -21.98
CA THR A 498 -8.78 17.99 -20.96
C THR A 498 -10.03 18.65 -21.54
N SER A 499 -11.12 17.89 -21.65
CA SER A 499 -12.46 18.45 -21.88
C SER A 499 -13.04 19.03 -20.58
N LEU A 500 -13.49 20.29 -20.59
CA LEU A 500 -14.22 20.87 -19.46
C LEU A 500 -15.57 20.13 -19.29
N PRO A 501 -16.07 19.93 -18.04
CA PRO A 501 -17.42 19.45 -17.82
C PRO A 501 -18.45 20.46 -18.34
N SER A 502 -19.25 20.05 -19.33
CA SER A 502 -20.43 20.80 -19.75
C SER A 502 -21.64 20.42 -18.89
N LEU A 503 -22.47 21.40 -18.56
CA LEU A 503 -23.77 21.21 -17.94
C LEU A 503 -24.83 21.12 -19.05
N THR A 504 -25.36 19.93 -19.28
CA THR A 504 -26.63 19.68 -20.00
C THR A 504 -27.22 18.32 -19.60
N ASP A 505 -28.54 18.20 -19.71
CA ASP A 505 -29.37 17.11 -19.16
C ASP A 505 -29.62 15.94 -20.16
N GLU A 506 -30.80 15.30 -20.08
CA GLU A 506 -31.29 14.05 -20.73
C GLU A 506 -30.83 12.76 -19.97
N GLU A 507 -31.66 11.92 -19.32
CA GLU A 507 -32.86 11.15 -19.74
C GLU A 507 -32.51 9.95 -20.67
N GLU A 508 -32.90 8.67 -20.49
CA GLU A 508 -33.65 7.86 -19.46
C GLU A 508 -32.81 6.56 -19.14
N ASP A 509 -33.13 5.55 -18.30
CA ASP A 509 -34.30 4.65 -18.17
C ASP A 509 -34.24 3.83 -16.82
N TYR A 510 -35.12 2.85 -16.60
CA TYR A 510 -35.71 2.44 -15.31
C TYR A 510 -34.89 1.58 -14.32
N GLY A 511 -35.21 1.79 -13.02
CA GLY A 511 -35.00 0.86 -11.91
C GLY A 511 -35.82 1.26 -10.67
N ASP A 512 -37.02 0.69 -10.49
CA ASP A 512 -38.04 1.21 -9.56
C ASP A 512 -37.65 1.17 -8.06
N GLY A 513 -38.07 2.21 -7.33
CA GLY A 513 -37.71 2.45 -5.92
C GLY A 513 -38.15 3.82 -5.37
N GLN A 514 -39.37 4.27 -5.67
CA GLN A 514 -39.81 5.66 -5.47
C GLN A 514 -39.66 6.23 -4.03
N HIS A 515 -38.70 7.13 -3.85
CA HIS A 515 -38.72 8.14 -2.78
C HIS A 515 -39.43 9.41 -3.29
N ALA A 516 -40.65 9.68 -2.81
CA ALA A 516 -41.42 10.85 -3.23
C ALA A 516 -40.87 12.16 -2.62
N ALA A 517 -40.30 13.02 -3.47
CA ALA A 517 -39.91 14.39 -3.09
C ALA A 517 -41.14 15.32 -2.99
N VAL A 518 -41.02 16.40 -2.22
CA VAL A 518 -42.15 17.29 -1.89
C VAL A 518 -42.42 18.28 -3.02
N ARG A 519 -43.40 17.95 -3.88
CA ARG A 519 -44.07 18.89 -4.80
C ARG A 519 -45.59 18.78 -4.60
N PRO A 520 -46.36 19.88 -4.58
CA PRO A 520 -47.82 19.80 -4.56
C PRO A 520 -48.34 19.13 -5.84
N LEU A 521 -49.20 18.13 -5.66
CA LEU A 521 -49.80 17.34 -6.74
C LEU A 521 -50.85 18.14 -7.51
N SER A 522 -50.94 17.91 -8.82
CA SER A 522 -52.00 18.44 -9.66
C SER A 522 -53.36 17.83 -9.31
N GLN A 523 -54.45 18.60 -9.50
CA GLN A 523 -55.81 18.15 -9.21
C GLN A 523 -56.18 16.86 -9.97
N MET A 524 -55.67 16.70 -11.21
CA MET A 524 -55.88 15.49 -12.02
C MET A 524 -55.17 14.27 -11.42
N GLU A 525 -53.94 14.44 -10.93
CA GLU A 525 -53.15 13.39 -10.28
C GLU A 525 -53.77 12.98 -8.94
N LEU A 526 -54.31 13.96 -8.19
CA LEU A 526 -54.99 13.72 -6.92
C LEU A 526 -56.25 12.86 -7.13
N ILE A 527 -57.08 13.20 -8.13
CA ILE A 527 -58.26 12.41 -8.51
C ILE A 527 -57.85 10.98 -8.91
N HIS A 528 -56.84 10.85 -9.77
CA HIS A 528 -56.36 9.54 -10.24
C HIS A 528 -55.72 8.69 -9.12
N ARG A 529 -55.11 9.32 -8.11
CA ARG A 529 -54.58 8.63 -6.93
C ARG A 529 -55.70 8.13 -6.02
N VAL A 530 -56.72 8.94 -5.78
CA VAL A 530 -57.90 8.57 -4.98
C VAL A 530 -58.70 7.45 -5.63
N THR A 531 -58.95 7.49 -6.95
CA THR A 531 -59.63 6.37 -7.64
C THR A 531 -58.83 5.08 -7.58
N LYS A 532 -57.50 5.15 -7.69
CA LYS A 532 -56.59 3.99 -7.56
C LYS A 532 -56.48 3.44 -6.14
N GLU A 533 -56.77 4.25 -5.11
CA GLU A 533 -56.86 3.78 -3.71
C GLU A 533 -58.24 3.19 -3.39
N LEU A 534 -59.34 3.76 -3.92
CA LEU A 534 -60.69 3.18 -3.81
C LEU A 534 -60.75 1.78 -4.45
N GLN A 535 -60.26 1.62 -5.68
CA GLN A 535 -60.17 0.31 -6.35
C GLN A 535 -59.34 -0.72 -5.56
N LYS A 536 -58.36 -0.28 -4.76
CA LYS A 536 -57.60 -1.15 -3.86
C LYS A 536 -58.33 -1.52 -2.57
N GLN A 537 -59.29 -0.71 -2.12
CA GLN A 537 -60.14 -1.05 -0.96
C GLN A 537 -61.26 -2.01 -1.36
N ASP A 538 -61.90 -1.79 -2.51
CA ASP A 538 -62.93 -2.70 -3.03
C ASP A 538 -62.37 -4.12 -3.26
N GLY A 539 -61.19 -4.22 -3.90
CA GLY A 539 -60.50 -5.50 -4.11
C GLY A 539 -60.03 -6.23 -2.84
N VAL A 540 -60.11 -5.60 -1.65
CA VAL A 540 -59.83 -6.25 -0.35
C VAL A 540 -61.11 -6.82 0.28
N LEU A 541 -62.29 -6.32 -0.08
CA LEU A 541 -63.57 -6.82 0.46
C LEU A 541 -63.95 -8.20 -0.10
N GLU A 542 -63.72 -8.46 -1.39
CA GLU A 542 -64.04 -9.76 -2.02
C GLU A 542 -63.22 -10.93 -1.46
N LEU A 543 -61.99 -10.69 -0.99
CA LEU A 543 -61.11 -11.72 -0.44
C LEU A 543 -61.44 -12.16 0.99
N CYS A 544 -62.37 -11.47 1.68
CA CYS A 544 -62.69 -11.75 3.08
C CYS A 544 -63.76 -12.84 3.25
N THR A 545 -64.66 -13.04 2.28
CA THR A 545 -65.85 -13.90 2.40
C THR A 545 -65.62 -15.39 2.12
N GLN A 546 -64.46 -15.80 1.58
CA GLN A 546 -64.21 -17.19 1.16
C GLN A 546 -63.45 -18.08 2.17
N ARG A 547 -63.11 -17.59 3.37
CA ARG A 547 -62.26 -18.34 4.34
C ARG A 547 -62.98 -18.96 5.56
N SER A 548 -64.31 -18.94 5.59
CA SER A 548 -65.13 -19.40 6.72
C SER A 548 -65.86 -20.75 6.50
N SER A 549 -65.30 -21.66 5.67
CA SER A 549 -65.83 -23.03 5.56
C SER A 549 -64.76 -24.08 5.23
N SER A 550 -64.24 -24.77 6.26
CA SER A 550 -63.88 -26.21 6.22
C SER A 550 -63.25 -26.70 7.53
N ARG A 551 -63.59 -27.95 7.90
CA ARG A 551 -63.12 -28.73 9.07
C ARG A 551 -63.58 -28.19 10.45
N GLY A 552 -63.93 -29.04 11.42
CA GLY A 552 -63.91 -30.52 11.43
C GLY A 552 -65.06 -31.14 12.23
N GLN A 553 -65.36 -32.41 11.93
CA GLN A 553 -66.35 -33.23 12.64
C GLN A 553 -65.68 -33.97 13.82
N THR A 554 -66.39 -34.10 14.94
CA THR A 554 -66.13 -35.11 15.98
C THR A 554 -67.45 -35.63 16.56
N GLU A 555 -67.47 -36.91 16.96
CA GLU A 555 -68.69 -37.63 17.33
C GLU A 555 -69.17 -37.38 18.79
N PRO A 556 -70.48 -37.50 19.07
CA PRO A 556 -71.00 -37.47 20.44
C PRO A 556 -71.09 -38.87 21.08
N ARG A 557 -70.42 -39.10 22.22
CA ARG A 557 -70.57 -40.33 23.04
C ARG A 557 -71.32 -40.09 24.37
N LYS A 558 -72.62 -40.41 24.32
CA LYS A 558 -73.58 -40.79 25.40
C LYS A 558 -73.21 -40.67 26.90
N THR A 559 -74.11 -39.99 27.63
CA THR A 559 -74.62 -40.28 29.00
C THR A 559 -73.67 -40.16 30.21
N LYS A 560 -74.04 -39.50 31.32
CA LYS A 560 -75.16 -39.87 32.22
C LYS A 560 -75.55 -38.73 33.20
N LYS A 561 -76.82 -38.83 33.66
CA LYS A 561 -77.51 -38.02 34.69
C LYS A 561 -77.81 -36.57 34.29
#